data_AF-A0A1H7VND9-F1
#
_entry.id   AF-A0A1H7VND9-F1
#
_cell.length_a   1.000
_cell.length_b   1.000
_cell.length_c   1.000
_cell.angle_alpha   90.00
_cell.angle_beta   90.00
_cell.angle_gamma   90.00
#
_symmetry.space_group_name_H-M   'P 1'
#
loop_
_entity.id
_entity.type
_entity.pdbx_description
1 polymer ?
#
loop_
_entity_poly.entity_id
_entity_poly.type
_entity_poly.pdbx_seq_one_letter_code
_entity_poly.pdbx_strand_id
1 'polypeptide(L)'
;MPYAELRRIVLAQGWLPKVDAQCKANVVGADFAEQCKDSPDRCQVCEDLPELSACSGDGHCLMHFHRNDQTLAVSTYGAIDGWRASGQAAGLRVKWWEPDPIGASAGAVP
;
A
#
# COMPACT_ATOMS: atom_id res chain seq x y z
N MET A 1 3.76 -2.45 14.19
CA MET A 1 4.43 -3.60 13.53
C MET A 1 5.07 -3.10 12.24
N PRO A 2 6.28 -3.52 11.85
CA PRO A 2 6.82 -3.27 10.51
C PRO A 2 5.92 -3.83 9.42
N TYR A 3 5.72 -3.08 8.34
CA TYR A 3 4.89 -3.53 7.22
C TYR A 3 5.40 -4.84 6.60
N ALA A 4 6.72 -4.99 6.45
CA ALA A 4 7.33 -6.21 5.93
C ALA A 4 6.94 -7.48 6.71
N GLU A 5 6.74 -7.37 8.03
CA GLU A 5 6.33 -8.49 8.87
C GLU A 5 4.86 -8.85 8.65
N LEU A 6 3.98 -7.85 8.64
CA LEU A 6 2.56 -8.06 8.34
C LEU A 6 2.38 -8.68 6.95
N ARG A 7 3.08 -8.16 5.94
CA ARG A 7 3.01 -8.67 4.57
C ARG A 7 3.36 -10.16 4.52
N ARG A 8 4.43 -10.58 5.19
CA ARG A 8 4.80 -12.02 5.26
C ARG A 8 3.71 -12.85 5.93
N ILE A 9 3.14 -12.38 7.04
CA ILE A 9 2.08 -13.09 7.77
C ILE A 9 0.83 -13.24 6.90
N VAL A 10 0.39 -12.15 6.26
CA VAL A 10 -0.80 -12.10 5.40
C VAL A 10 -0.64 -13.03 4.20
N LEU A 11 0.51 -12.97 3.50
CA LEU A 11 0.83 -13.87 2.40
C LEU A 11 0.89 -15.35 2.84
N ALA A 12 1.49 -15.64 4.00
CA ALA A 12 1.54 -17.00 4.56
C ALA A 12 0.15 -17.56 4.93
N GLN A 13 -0.82 -16.68 5.21
CA GLN A 13 -2.22 -17.04 5.48
C GLN A 13 -3.09 -17.15 4.20
N GLY A 14 -2.46 -17.10 3.02
CA GLY A 14 -3.13 -17.30 1.73
C GLY A 14 -3.86 -16.06 1.21
N TRP A 15 -3.59 -14.88 1.76
CA TRP A 15 -4.03 -13.62 1.16
C TRP A 15 -3.10 -13.26 0.00
N LEU A 16 -3.66 -12.67 -1.06
CA LEU A 16 -2.93 -12.23 -2.23
C LEU A 16 -2.95 -10.70 -2.32
N PRO A 17 -1.89 -10.06 -2.85
CA PRO A 17 -1.89 -8.63 -3.11
C PRO A 17 -3.00 -8.25 -4.10
N LYS A 18 -3.82 -7.25 -3.76
CA LYS A 18 -4.86 -6.76 -4.66
C LYS A 18 -4.30 -5.63 -5.53
N VAL A 19 -4.02 -5.95 -6.79
CA VAL A 19 -3.53 -4.99 -7.79
C VAL A 19 -4.51 -3.82 -7.91
N ASP A 20 -4.03 -2.61 -7.61
CA ASP A 20 -4.78 -1.38 -7.79
C ASP A 20 -4.34 -0.64 -9.06
N ALA A 21 -5.20 -0.63 -10.08
CA ALA A 21 -4.93 0.06 -11.34
C ALA A 21 -4.78 1.59 -11.17
N GLN A 22 -5.29 2.16 -10.07
CA GLN A 22 -5.21 3.57 -9.73
C GLN A 22 -4.02 3.90 -8.82
N CYS A 23 -3.18 2.93 -8.42
CA CYS A 23 -2.03 3.17 -7.54
C CYS A 23 -1.18 4.36 -8.02
N LYS A 24 -0.80 4.40 -9.30
CA LYS A 24 0.04 5.48 -9.85
C LYS A 24 -0.64 6.84 -9.71
N ALA A 25 -1.93 6.92 -10.01
CA ALA A 25 -2.69 8.16 -9.86
C ALA A 25 -2.83 8.58 -8.39
N ASN A 26 -2.97 7.62 -7.46
CA ASN A 26 -3.18 7.88 -6.04
C ASN A 26 -1.87 8.14 -5.26
N VAL A 27 -0.73 7.64 -5.75
CA VAL A 27 0.59 7.77 -5.11
C VAL A 27 1.40 8.92 -5.73
N VAL A 28 1.35 9.07 -7.06
CA VAL A 28 2.14 10.06 -7.80
C VAL A 28 1.30 11.29 -8.17
N GLY A 29 -0.03 11.15 -8.22
CA GLY A 29 -0.97 12.20 -8.58
C GLY A 29 -1.46 12.10 -10.02
N ALA A 30 -2.33 13.03 -10.42
CA ALA A 30 -2.98 13.02 -11.74
C ALA A 30 -1.98 13.06 -12.92
N ASP A 31 -0.84 13.72 -12.74
CA ASP A 31 0.22 13.87 -13.75
C ASP A 31 1.26 12.74 -13.72
N PHE A 32 0.89 11.56 -13.19
CA PHE A 32 1.83 10.44 -13.04
C PHE A 32 2.50 10.06 -14.37
N ALA A 33 1.81 10.20 -15.51
CA ALA A 33 2.39 9.85 -16.82
C ALA A 33 3.66 10.64 -17.17
N GLU A 34 3.74 11.92 -16.76
CA GLU A 34 4.94 12.74 -16.94
C GLU A 34 5.93 12.53 -15.79
N GLN A 35 5.45 12.49 -14.54
CA GLN A 35 6.31 12.30 -13.37
C GLN A 35 7.03 10.93 -13.36
N CYS A 36 6.40 9.88 -13.88
CA CYS A 36 7.04 8.57 -14.02
C CYS A 36 8.16 8.55 -15.06
N LYS A 37 8.17 9.48 -16.03
CA LYS A 37 9.24 9.58 -17.02
C LYS A 37 10.50 10.18 -16.39
N ASP A 38 10.32 11.24 -15.59
CA ASP A 38 11.42 11.93 -14.90
C ASP A 38 11.90 11.21 -13.63
N SER A 39 11.03 10.44 -12.98
CA SER A 39 11.32 9.74 -11.72
C SER A 39 10.67 8.35 -11.69
N PRO A 40 11.23 7.37 -12.42
CA PRO A 40 10.64 6.04 -12.55
C PRO A 40 10.49 5.33 -11.20
N ASP A 41 11.39 5.57 -10.25
CA ASP A 41 11.36 4.95 -8.92
C ASP A 41 10.05 5.23 -8.17
N ARG A 42 9.47 6.44 -8.34
CA ARG A 42 8.19 6.80 -7.70
C ARG A 42 7.01 6.00 -8.22
N CYS A 43 7.10 5.49 -9.44
CA CYS A 43 6.06 4.69 -10.07
C CYS A 43 6.34 3.19 -9.96
N GLN A 44 7.61 2.82 -9.86
CA GLN A 44 8.06 1.46 -9.63
C GLN A 44 7.51 0.88 -8.32
N VAL A 45 7.26 1.72 -7.31
CA VAL A 45 6.65 1.27 -6.04
C VAL A 45 5.29 0.59 -6.23
N CYS A 46 4.48 1.02 -7.20
CA CYS A 46 3.19 0.40 -7.52
C CYS A 46 3.34 -0.96 -8.23
N GLU A 47 4.47 -1.19 -8.90
CA GLU A 47 4.79 -2.49 -9.52
C GLU A 47 5.39 -3.45 -8.46
N ASP A 48 6.20 -2.90 -7.55
CA ASP A 48 6.86 -3.64 -6.46
C ASP A 48 5.89 -4.04 -5.33
N LEU A 49 4.88 -3.19 -5.08
CA LEU A 49 3.81 -3.37 -4.11
C LEU A 49 2.46 -3.36 -4.83
N PRO A 50 2.09 -4.46 -5.49
CA PRO A 50 0.79 -4.55 -6.15
C PRO A 50 -0.39 -4.31 -5.20
N GLU A 51 -0.23 -4.61 -3.91
CA GLU A 51 -1.24 -4.30 -2.89
C GLU A 51 -1.39 -2.79 -2.59
N LEU A 52 -0.46 -1.93 -3.01
CA LEU A 52 -0.51 -0.50 -2.72
C LEU A 52 -1.65 0.16 -3.50
N SER A 53 -2.58 0.76 -2.78
CA SER A 53 -3.74 1.43 -3.38
C SER A 53 -3.59 2.95 -3.39
N ALA A 54 -3.13 3.52 -2.27
CA ALA A 54 -2.86 4.95 -2.16
C ALA A 54 -1.69 5.20 -1.22
N CYS A 55 -0.91 6.24 -1.47
CA CYS A 55 0.02 6.76 -0.48
C CYS A 55 0.14 8.27 -0.62
N SER A 56 -0.14 8.99 0.47
CA SER A 56 -0.03 10.43 0.51
C SER A 56 1.39 10.88 0.82
N GLY A 57 1.74 12.11 0.42
CA GLY A 57 3.08 12.69 0.59
C GLY A 57 3.49 12.93 2.06
N ASP A 58 2.58 12.80 3.01
CA ASP A 58 2.83 12.81 4.45
C ASP A 58 3.19 11.42 5.02
N GLY A 59 3.22 10.39 4.16
CA GLY A 59 3.65 9.04 4.51
C GLY A 59 2.53 8.11 4.95
N HIS A 60 1.26 8.50 4.83
CA HIS A 60 0.15 7.55 5.04
C HIS A 60 -0.09 6.73 3.78
N CYS A 61 0.07 5.41 3.86
CA CYS A 61 -0.28 4.53 2.75
C CYS A 61 -1.42 3.57 3.12
N LEU A 62 -2.19 3.18 2.11
CA LEU A 62 -3.25 2.19 2.16
C LEU A 62 -2.91 1.04 1.22
N MET A 63 -2.96 -0.18 1.77
CA MET A 63 -2.67 -1.41 1.06
C MET A 63 -3.89 -2.33 1.13
N HIS A 64 -4.16 -3.07 0.06
CA HIS A 64 -5.24 -4.02 -0.03
C HIS A 64 -4.72 -5.42 -0.37
N PHE A 65 -5.16 -6.39 0.42
CA PHE A 65 -5.03 -7.80 0.09
C PHE A 65 -6.40 -8.40 -0.14
N HIS A 66 -6.48 -9.47 -0.92
CA HIS A 66 -7.72 -10.18 -1.16
C HIS A 66 -7.55 -11.68 -0.93
N ARG A 67 -8.63 -12.32 -0.50
CA ARG A 67 -8.72 -13.77 -0.34
C ARG A 67 -10.16 -14.19 -0.54
N ASN A 68 -10.44 -14.94 -1.60
CA ASN A 68 -11.80 -15.23 -2.04
C ASN A 68 -12.61 -13.92 -2.17
N ASP A 69 -13.78 -13.83 -1.54
CA ASP A 69 -14.64 -12.64 -1.55
C ASP A 69 -14.31 -11.62 -0.44
N GLN A 70 -13.18 -11.80 0.27
CA GLN A 70 -12.75 -10.90 1.34
C GLN A 70 -11.64 -9.97 0.86
N THR A 71 -11.72 -8.70 1.26
CA THR A 71 -10.62 -7.74 1.14
C THR A 71 -10.09 -7.43 2.54
N LEU A 72 -8.78 -7.27 2.68
CA LEU A 72 -8.11 -6.82 3.90
C LEU A 72 -7.47 -5.47 3.59
N ALA A 73 -7.93 -4.43 4.26
CA ALA A 73 -7.32 -3.12 4.23
C ALA A 73 -6.24 -3.03 5.31
N VAL A 74 -5.10 -2.46 4.93
CA VAL A 74 -3.96 -2.26 5.81
C VAL A 74 -3.50 -0.82 5.65
N SER A 75 -3.59 -0.04 6.72
CA SER A 75 -3.03 1.30 6.74
C SER A 75 -1.64 1.29 7.37
N THR A 76 -0.72 1.96 6.71
CA THR A 76 0.65 2.18 7.17
C THR A 76 0.96 3.65 7.30
N TYR A 77 2.03 3.94 8.04
CA TYR A 77 2.60 5.26 8.15
C TYR A 77 4.12 5.19 8.09
N GLY A 78 4.70 6.14 7.36
CA GLY A 78 6.13 6.36 7.21
C GLY A 78 6.61 6.20 5.76
N ALA A 79 7.92 6.04 5.60
CA ALA A 79 8.57 6.12 4.30
C ALA A 79 8.36 4.81 3.49
N ILE A 80 7.66 4.89 2.36
CA ILE A 80 7.26 3.74 1.54
C ILE A 80 8.44 3.05 0.86
N ASP A 81 9.52 3.77 0.55
CA ASP A 81 10.80 3.26 0.09
C ASP A 81 11.42 2.24 1.07
N GLY A 82 11.14 2.39 2.36
CA GLY A 82 11.53 1.47 3.41
C GLY A 82 10.65 0.21 3.55
N TRP A 83 9.75 -0.09 2.61
CA TRP A 83 8.76 -1.17 2.76
C TRP A 83 9.37 -2.57 2.99
N ARG A 84 10.58 -2.82 2.48
CA ARG A 84 11.31 -4.09 2.67
C ARG A 84 12.00 -4.19 4.04
N ALA A 85 12.17 -3.07 4.73
CA ALA A 85 12.87 -3.03 6.01
C ALA A 85 12.04 -3.71 7.12
N SER A 86 12.72 -4.48 7.98
CA SER A 86 12.14 -5.17 9.12
C SER A 86 12.78 -4.72 10.44
N GLY A 87 12.16 -5.03 11.56
CA GLY A 87 12.65 -4.66 12.89
C GLY A 87 12.55 -3.15 13.18
N GLN A 88 13.45 -2.63 14.01
CA GLN A 88 13.40 -1.23 14.48
C GLN A 88 13.75 -0.20 13.40
N ALA A 89 14.48 -0.60 12.36
CA ALA A 89 14.85 0.25 11.22
C ALA A 89 13.74 0.38 10.17
N ALA A 90 12.58 -0.27 10.36
CA ALA A 90 11.47 -0.19 9.43
C ALA A 90 10.83 1.21 9.46
N GLY A 91 11.10 1.98 8.41
CA GLY A 91 10.48 3.30 8.19
C GLY A 91 8.97 3.21 7.99
N LEU A 92 8.46 2.11 7.42
CA LEU A 92 7.05 1.89 7.17
C LEU A 92 6.42 0.97 8.23
N ARG A 93 5.48 1.51 9.01
CA ARG A 93 4.83 0.79 10.11
C ARG A 93 3.33 0.69 9.90
N VAL A 94 2.79 -0.46 10.20
CA VAL A 94 1.35 -0.70 10.20
C VAL A 94 0.70 0.06 11.36
N LYS A 95 -0.31 0.86 11.04
CA LYS A 95 -1.18 1.55 12.00
C LYS A 95 -2.37 0.67 12.38
N TRP A 96 -3.05 0.14 11.38
CA TRP A 96 -4.21 -0.74 11.56
C TRP A 96 -4.37 -1.66 10.35
N TRP A 97 -5.10 -2.77 10.56
CA TRP A 97 -5.58 -3.62 9.48
C TRP A 97 -6.96 -4.16 9.85
N GLU A 98 -7.87 -4.19 8.89
CA GLU A 98 -9.23 -4.69 9.08
C GLU A 98 -9.76 -5.32 7.79
N PRO A 99 -10.65 -6.32 7.88
CA PRO A 99 -11.39 -6.79 6.72
C PRO A 99 -12.20 -5.63 6.17
N ASP A 100 -11.94 -5.22 4.92
CA ASP A 100 -12.77 -4.24 4.21
C ASP A 100 -14.00 -4.99 3.66
N PRO A 101 -15.21 -4.73 4.18
CA PRO A 101 -16.42 -5.24 3.55
C PRO A 101 -16.54 -4.53 2.20
N ILE A 102 -16.25 -5.28 1.13
CA ILE A 102 -16.36 -4.93 -0.29
C ILE A 102 -16.70 -3.44 -0.54
N GLY A 103 -15.69 -2.57 -0.61
CA GLY A 103 -15.82 -1.24 -1.20
C GLY A 103 -16.26 -0.11 -0.25
N ALA A 104 -16.13 -0.27 1.07
CA ALA A 104 -16.44 0.80 2.03
C ALA A 104 -15.35 1.90 2.09
N SER A 105 -14.11 1.59 1.70
CA SER A 105 -12.98 2.53 1.81
C SER A 105 -12.82 3.43 0.58
N ALA A 106 -13.91 3.97 0.03
CA ALA A 106 -13.88 5.12 -0.86
C ALA A 106 -14.30 6.37 -0.07
N GLY A 107 -13.34 6.99 0.63
CA GLY A 107 -13.50 8.34 1.18
C GLY A 107 -14.00 8.41 2.62
N ALA A 108 -13.06 8.48 3.56
CA ALA A 108 -13.30 9.12 4.85
C ALA A 108 -12.05 9.89 5.26
N VAL A 109 -11.86 11.06 4.64
CA VAL A 109 -11.09 12.15 5.24
C VAL A 109 -12.14 13.15 5.76
N PRO A 110 -12.18 13.45 7.06
CA PRO A 110 -13.12 14.40 7.63
C PRO A 110 -12.89 15.84 7.14
#